data_AF-A0A1Q6L602-F1
#
_entry.id   AF-A0A1Q6L602-F1
#
_cell.length_a   1.000
_cell.length_b   1.000
_cell.length_c   1.000
_cell.angle_alpha   90.00
_cell.angle_beta   90.00
_cell.angle_gamma   90.00
#
_symmetry.space_group_name_H-M   'P 1'
#
loop_
_entity.id
_entity.type
_entity.pdbx_description
1 polymer ?
#
loop_
_entity_poly.entity_id
_entity_poly.type
_entity_poly.pdbx_seq_one_letter_code
_entity_poly.pdbx_strand_id
1 'polypeptide(L)' 'MNSTMITAKISNGCLSLLKSVENEESDEKFISKAICLAYELNIFLSFYRLNNDIIITLKSYDYAALENIAEKITNFQD' A
#
# COMPACT_ATOMS: atom_id res chain seq x y z
N MET A 1 -10.31 6.71 -17.05
CA MET A 1 -9.44 6.07 -16.04
C MET A 1 -10.18 6.12 -14.72
N ASN A 2 -10.63 4.96 -14.22
CA ASN A 2 -11.21 4.88 -12.88
C ASN A 2 -10.05 4.97 -11.89
N SER A 3 -10.01 6.05 -11.11
CA SER A 3 -9.10 6.17 -9.98
C SER A 3 -9.48 5.09 -8.96
N THR A 4 -8.68 4.05 -8.84
CA THR A 4 -8.85 3.02 -7.82
C THR A 4 -8.76 3.72 -6.46
N MET A 5 -9.87 3.72 -5.71
CA MET A 5 -9.97 4.46 -4.45
C MET A 5 -9.20 3.70 -3.37
N ILE A 6 -7.96 4.14 -3.10
CA ILE A 6 -7.15 3.54 -2.05
C ILE A 6 -7.54 4.13 -0.69
N THR A 7 -8.00 3.27 0.23
CA THR A 7 -8.38 3.69 1.59
C THR A 7 -7.22 3.46 2.55
N ALA A 8 -6.81 4.50 3.29
CA ALA A 8 -5.80 4.43 4.34
C ALA A 8 -6.46 4.43 5.74
N LYS A 9 -6.07 3.50 6.63
CA LYS A 9 -6.45 3.51 8.05
C LYS A 9 -5.22 3.46 8.95
N ILE A 10 -5.10 4.41 9.88
CA ILE A 10 -4.00 4.47 10.85
C ILE A 10 -4.50 4.00 12.22
N SER A 11 -3.79 3.05 12.83
CA SER A 11 -3.99 2.62 14.22
C SER A 11 -2.68 2.10 14.79
N ASN A 12 -2.26 2.62 15.95
CA ASN A 12 -1.10 2.14 16.72
C ASN A 12 0.19 1.91 15.89
N GLY A 13 0.62 2.90 15.10
CA GLY A 13 1.83 2.79 14.27
C GLY A 13 1.70 1.86 13.06
N CYS A 14 0.48 1.48 12.69
CA CYS A 14 0.17 0.76 11.47
C CYS A 14 -0.70 1.61 10.55
N LEU A 15 -0.41 1.57 9.24
CA LEU A 15 -1.22 2.16 8.17
C LEU A 15 -1.57 1.07 7.16
N SER A 16 -2.86 0.83 6.93
CA SER A 16 -3.32 -0.13 5.92
C SER A 16 -3.87 0.58 4.69
N LEU A 17 -3.41 0.16 3.51
CA LEU A 17 -3.90 0.54 2.18
C LEU A 17 -4.77 -0.57 1.61
N LEU A 18 -5.91 -0.19 1.03
CA LEU A 18 -6.85 -1.10 0.38
C LEU A 18 -6.93 -0.77 -1.12
N LYS A 19 -6.72 -1.75 -2.00
CA LYS A 19 -6.95 -1.61 -3.45
C LYS A 19 -7.83 -2.77 -3.92
N SER A 20 -8.89 -2.51 -4.66
CA SER A 20 -9.65 -3.60 -5.28
C SER A 20 -8.84 -4.30 -6.38
N VAL A 21 -9.01 -5.61 -6.48
CA VAL A 21 -8.41 -6.48 -7.51
C VAL A 21 -8.93 -6.04 -8.88
N GLU A 22 -8.01 -5.89 -9.84
CA GLU A 22 -8.33 -5.45 -11.21
C GLU A 22 -7.90 -6.47 -12.24
N ASN A 23 -6.59 -6.68 -12.37
CA ASN A 23 -5.97 -7.68 -13.23
C ASN A 23 -4.59 -8.02 -12.68
N GLU A 24 -4.11 -9.21 -13.04
CA GLU A 24 -2.87 -9.79 -12.50
C GLU A 24 -1.66 -8.85 -12.64
N GLU A 25 -1.47 -8.24 -13.81
CA GLU A 25 -0.34 -7.33 -14.06
C GLU A 25 -0.40 -6.06 -13.19
N SER A 26 -1.53 -5.36 -13.17
CA SER A 26 -1.75 -4.15 -12.35
C SER A 26 -1.61 -4.44 -10.86
N ASP A 27 -2.08 -5.61 -10.43
CA ASP A 27 -2.06 -6.03 -9.04
C ASP A 27 -0.64 -6.41 -8.58
N GLU A 28 0.12 -7.11 -9.42
CA GLU A 28 1.52 -7.41 -9.17
C GLU A 28 2.40 -6.16 -9.14
N LYS A 29 2.17 -5.21 -10.06
CA LYS A 29 2.85 -3.90 -10.06
C LYS A 29 2.59 -3.15 -8.75
N PHE A 30 1.33 -3.09 -8.32
CA PHE A 30 0.94 -2.45 -7.06
C PHE A 30 1.64 -3.07 -5.85
N ILE A 31 1.62 -4.41 -5.72
CA ILE A 31 2.25 -5.13 -4.61
C ILE A 31 3.77 -4.95 -4.64
N SER A 32 4.40 -5.16 -5.80
CA SER A 32 5.85 -5.07 -5.97
C SER A 32 6.36 -3.68 -5.61
N LYS A 33 5.65 -2.63 -6.03
CA LYS A 33 5.99 -1.26 -5.69
C LYS A 33 5.96 -1.00 -4.19
N ALA A 34 4.91 -1.45 -3.51
CA ALA A 34 4.79 -1.26 -2.07
C ALA A 34 5.93 -1.97 -1.32
N ILE A 35 6.31 -3.18 -1.77
CA ILE A 35 7.46 -3.92 -1.24
C ILE A 35 8.76 -3.12 -1.42
N CYS A 36 9.02 -2.61 -2.63
CA CYS A 36 10.23 -1.84 -2.91
C CYS A 36 10.32 -0.57 -2.04
N LEU A 37 9.25 0.22 -1.98
CA LEU A 37 9.23 1.45 -1.19
C LEU A 37 9.37 1.17 0.32
N ALA A 38 8.76 0.10 0.81
CA ALA A 38 8.88 -0.28 2.22
C ALA A 38 10.31 -0.70 2.57
N TYR A 39 10.98 -1.41 1.66
CA TYR A 39 12.38 -1.78 1.81
C TYR A 39 13.31 -0.56 1.83
N GLU A 40 13.13 0.38 0.89
CA GLU A 40 13.93 1.61 0.82
C GLU A 40 13.82 2.47 2.09
N LEU A 41 12.64 2.51 2.71
CA LEU A 41 12.35 3.31 3.89
C LEU A 41 12.47 2.54 5.21
N ASN A 42 12.91 1.28 5.17
CA ASN A 42 12.99 0.39 6.34
C ASN A 42 11.68 0.30 7.14
N ILE A 43 10.55 0.21 6.42
CA ILE A 43 9.21 0.07 6.96
C ILE A 43 8.81 -1.40 6.91
N PHE A 44 8.23 -1.92 8.00
CA PHE A 44 7.69 -3.26 7.98
C PHE A 44 6.44 -3.30 7.12
N LEU A 45 6.39 -4.22 6.15
CA LEU A 45 5.25 -4.42 5.27
C LEU A 45 4.72 -5.84 5.40
N SER A 46 3.40 -5.96 5.43
CA SER A 46 2.68 -7.22 5.21
C SER A 46 1.61 -6.98 4.15
N PHE A 47 1.34 -7.97 3.32
CA PHE A 47 0.25 -7.90 2.36
C PHE A 47 -0.54 -9.20 2.36
N TYR A 48 -1.82 -9.11 2.03
CA TYR A 48 -2.68 -10.26 1.83
C TYR A 48 -3.83 -9.91 0.89
N ARG A 49 -4.34 -10.92 0.21
CA ARG A 49 -5.56 -10.82 -0.60
C ARG A 49 -6.74 -11.28 0.27
N LEU A 50 -7.78 -10.48 0.35
CA LEU A 50 -9.00 -10.81 1.09
C LEU A 50 -10.21 -10.41 0.23
N ASN A 51 -11.07 -11.38 -0.09
CA ASN A 51 -12.19 -11.20 -1.01
C ASN A 51 -11.71 -10.62 -2.35
N ASN A 52 -12.25 -9.47 -2.77
CA ASN A 52 -11.89 -8.78 -4.01
C ASN A 52 -10.91 -7.62 -3.76
N ASP A 53 -10.19 -7.63 -2.64
CA ASP A 53 -9.26 -6.57 -2.25
C ASP A 53 -7.84 -7.10 -1.97
N ILE A 54 -6.88 -6.27 -2.34
CA ILE A 54 -5.47 -6.35 -1.95
C ILE A 54 -5.27 -5.40 -0.80
N ILE A 55 -4.75 -5.93 0.31
CA ILE A 55 -4.52 -5.17 1.53
C ILE A 55 -3.02 -5.13 1.79
N ILE A 56 -2.48 -3.92 1.95
CA ILE A 56 -1.08 -3.68 2.31
C ILE A 56 -1.09 -3.00 3.67
N THR A 57 -0.44 -3.60 4.65
CA THR A 57 -0.29 -3.03 5.99
C THR A 57 1.17 -2.69 6.23
N LEU A 58 1.40 -1.42 6.52
CA LEU A 58 2.69 -0.80 6.79
C LEU A 58 2.80 -0.53 8.28
N LYS A 59 3.96 -0.80 8.88
CA LYS A 59 4.20 -0.59 10.31
C LYS A 59 5.51 0.12 10.54
N SER A 60 5.44 1.23 11.28
CA SER A 60 6.58 2.03 11.71
C SER A 60 6.18 2.88 12.92
N TYR A 61 7.16 3.27 13.74
CA TYR A 61 6.97 4.29 14.77
C TYR A 61 7.07 5.72 14.21
N ASP A 62 7.59 5.86 12.99
CA ASP A 62 7.61 7.13 12.26
C ASP A 62 6.33 7.26 11.42
N TYR A 63 5.38 8.02 11.94
CA TYR A 63 4.10 8.29 11.27
C TYR A 63 4.27 9.10 9.98
N ALA A 64 5.23 10.03 9.92
CA ALA A 64 5.47 10.81 8.71
C ALA A 64 6.03 9.92 7.60
N ALA A 65 6.87 8.95 7.95
CA ALA A 65 7.32 7.93 7.00
C ALA A 65 6.16 7.07 6.48
N LEU A 66 5.21 6.68 7.34
CA LEU A 66 4.00 5.93 6.94
C LEU A 66 3.09 6.72 6.00
N GLU A 67 2.85 8.00 6.27
CA GLU A 67 2.02 8.85 5.40
C GLU A 67 2.68 9.07 4.04
N ASN A 68 4.00 9.34 4.02
CA ASN A 68 4.77 9.55 2.79
C ASN A 68 4.77 8.29 1.90
N ILE A 69 5.03 7.11 2.46
CA ILE A 69 4.98 5.87 1.67
C ILE A 69 3.56 5.56 1.18
N ALA A 70 2.52 5.82 1.99
CA ALA A 70 1.14 5.60 1.62
C ALA A 70 0.73 6.47 0.42
N GLU A 71 1.09 7.75 0.47
CA GLU A 71 0.90 8.69 -0.64
C GLU A 71 1.64 8.21 -1.90
N LYS A 72 2.92 7.83 -1.76
CA LYS A 72 3.71 7.32 -2.87
C LYS A 72 3.08 6.09 -3.49
N ILE A 73 2.65 5.10 -2.70
CA ILE A 73 2.00 3.88 -3.20
C ILE A 73 0.72 4.24 -3.96
N THR A 74 -0.08 5.17 -3.42
CA THR A 74 -1.39 5.56 -3.97
C THR A 74 -1.29 6.39 -5.25
N ASN A 75 -0.34 7.31 -5.32
CA ASN A 75 -0.19 8.26 -6.44
C ASN A 75 0.65 7.72 -7.60
N PHE A 76 0.91 6.41 -7.69
CA PHE A 76 1.52 5.89 -8.90
C PHE A 76 0.52 5.98 -10.05
N GLN A 77 0.92 6.68 -11.10
CA GLN A 77 0.34 6.54 -12.42
C GLN A 77 1.34 5.71 -13.24
N ASP A 78 0.85 4.65 -13.87
CA ASP A 78 1.55 3.99 -14.98
C ASP A 78 1.64 4.97 -16.18
#